data_AF-A0A6L6EKS8-F1
#
_entry.id   AF-A0A6L6EKS8-F1
#
_cell.length_a   1.000
_cell.length_b   1.000
_cell.length_c   1.000
_cell.angle_alpha   90.00
_cell.angle_beta   90.00
_cell.angle_gamma   90.00
#
_symmetry.space_group_name_H-M   'P 1'
#
loop_
_entity.id
_entity.type
_entity.pdbx_description
1 polymer ?
#
loop_
_entity_poly.entity_id
_entity_poly.type
_entity_poly.pdbx_seq_one_letter_code
_entity_poly.pdbx_strand_id
1 'polypeptide(L)' 'MKAIRQLIRNPFTRGAFFSLCVIAFVGIFSPLLTPYSPIDAKPEDRLLPPGHLHYFGTDELGRD' A
#
# COMPACT_ATOMS: atom_id res chain seq x y z
N MET A 1 -12.74 15.63 23.33
CA MET A 1 -11.67 15.17 24.24
C MET A 1 -11.69 13.68 24.60
N LYS A 2 -12.85 12.97 24.60
CA LYS A 2 -12.90 11.52 24.90
C LYS A 2 -12.11 10.66 23.90
N ALA A 3 -12.18 10.98 22.60
CA ALA A 3 -11.48 10.26 21.54
C ALA A 3 -9.94 10.30 21.69
N ILE A 4 -9.37 11.49 21.92
CA ILE A 4 -7.92 11.66 22.16
C ILE A 4 -7.48 10.87 23.40
N ARG A 5 -8.29 10.90 24.47
CA ARG A 5 -8.00 10.14 25.69
C ARG A 5 -8.06 8.62 25.46
N GLN A 6 -9.00 8.13 24.66
CA GLN A 6 -9.09 6.71 24.27
C GLN A 6 -7.92 6.28 23.39
N LEU A 7 -7.48 7.14 22.46
CA LEU A 7 -6.31 6.89 21.62
C LEU A 7 -5.04 6.67 22.45
N ILE A 8 -4.85 7.44 23.53
CA ILE A 8 -3.67 7.31 24.40
C ILE A 8 -3.79 6.12 25.36
N ARG A 9 -4.99 5.83 25.88
CA ARG A 9 -5.22 4.79 26.90
C ARG A 9 -5.34 3.36 26.33
N ASN A 10 -5.82 3.20 25.11
CA ASN A 10 -6.04 1.87 24.53
C ASN A 10 -4.92 1.52 23.52
N PRO A 11 -4.07 0.51 23.80
CA PRO A 11 -3.00 0.12 22.90
C PRO A 11 -3.51 -0.35 21.52
N PHE A 12 -4.69 -0.96 21.44
CA PHE A 12 -5.30 -1.37 20.17
C PHE A 12 -5.70 -0.16 19.32
N THR A 13 -6.37 0.83 19.92
CA THR A 13 -6.74 2.06 19.21
C THR A 13 -5.51 2.84 18.75
N ARG A 14 -4.46 2.87 19.57
CA ARG A 14 -3.18 3.48 19.20
C ARG A 14 -2.51 2.75 18.04
N GLY A 15 -2.49 1.43 18.07
CA GLY A 15 -1.95 0.61 16.97
C GLY A 15 -2.70 0.86 15.66
N ALA A 16 -4.03 0.83 15.69
CA ALA A 16 -4.86 1.10 14.51
C ALA A 16 -4.61 2.51 13.95
N PHE A 17 -4.54 3.52 14.82
CA PHE A 17 -4.24 4.89 14.40
C PHE A 17 -2.83 5.03 13.83
N PHE A 18 -1.83 4.40 14.45
CA PHE A 18 -0.46 4.39 13.94
C PHE A 18 -0.39 3.74 12.54
N SER A 19 -1.01 2.57 12.35
CA SER A 19 -1.08 1.93 11.04
C SER A 19 -1.75 2.81 9.99
N LEU A 20 -2.84 3.50 10.36
CA LEU A 20 -3.50 4.47 9.48
C LEU A 20 -2.56 5.62 9.09
N CYS A 21 -1.83 6.18 10.06
CA CYS A 21 -0.83 7.22 9.78
C CYS A 21 0.27 6.72 8.84
N VAL A 22 0.74 5.48 9.00
CA VAL A 22 1.74 4.87 8.10
C VAL A 22 1.18 4.73 6.69
N ILE A 23 -0.03 4.21 6.53
CA ILE A 23 -0.69 4.06 5.22
C ILE A 23 -0.86 5.43 4.55
N ALA A 24 -1.35 6.43 5.31
CA ALA A 24 -1.52 7.79 4.81
C ALA A 24 -0.18 8.42 4.41
N PHE A 25 0.87 8.22 5.20
CA PHE A 25 2.22 8.68 4.89
C PHE A 25 2.73 8.06 3.59
N VAL A 26 2.66 6.74 3.45
CA VAL A 26 3.10 6.04 2.22
C VAL A 26 2.29 6.52 1.01
N GLY A 27 0.98 6.73 1.15
CA GLY A 27 0.13 7.22 0.06
C GLY A 27 0.47 8.65 -0.38
N ILE A 28 0.72 9.57 0.56
CA ILE A 28 1.05 10.98 0.27
C ILE A 28 2.46 11.10 -0.32
N PHE A 29 3.41 10.34 0.23
CA PHE A 29 4.81 10.40 -0.16
C PHE A 29 5.19 9.33 -1.19
N SER A 30 4.21 8.64 -1.81
CA SER A 30 4.48 7.58 -2.77
C SER A 30 5.38 8.00 -3.94
N PRO A 31 5.25 9.22 -4.53
CA PRO A 31 6.10 9.64 -5.65
C PRO A 31 7.58 9.81 -5.27
N LEU A 32 7.87 9.94 -3.97
CA LEU A 32 9.24 10.02 -3.43
C LEU A 32 9.79 8.66 -2.99
N LEU A 33 8.90 7.68 -2.75
CA LEU A 33 9.27 6.35 -2.26
C LEU A 33 9.48 5.35 -3.40
N THR A 34 8.73 5.49 -4.49
CA THR A 34 8.76 4.54 -5.61
C THR A 34 8.48 5.24 -6.94
N PRO A 35 9.16 4.83 -8.02
CA PRO A 35 8.85 5.31 -9.38
C PRO A 35 7.62 4.61 -10.00
N TYR A 36 7.10 3.56 -9.37
CA TYR A 36 6.02 2.74 -9.94
C TYR A 36 4.64 3.34 -9.65
N SER A 37 3.81 3.48 -10.69
CA SER A 37 2.40 3.84 -10.57
C SER A 37 1.56 2.62 -10.20
N PRO A 38 0.66 2.71 -9.20
CA PRO A 38 -0.22 1.60 -8.81
C PRO A 38 -1.40 1.39 -9.77
N ILE A 39 -1.61 2.28 -10.75
CA ILE A 39 -2.77 2.28 -11.65
C ILE A 39 -2.39 2.15 -13.13
N ASP A 40 -1.10 2.16 -13.45
CA ASP A 40 -0.66 2.02 -14.83
C ASP A 40 -0.85 0.57 -15.27
N ALA A 41 -1.45 0.38 -16.45
CA ALA A 41 -1.61 -0.93 -17.07
C ALA A 41 -0.52 -1.15 -18.11
N LYS A 42 0.00 -2.39 -18.19
CA LYS A 42 1.00 -2.81 -19.18
C LYS A 42 0.49 -4.03 -19.94
N PRO A 43 -0.28 -3.84 -21.03
CA PRO A 43 -0.89 -4.94 -21.77
C PRO A 43 0.11 -6.02 -22.25
N GLU A 44 1.35 -5.63 -22.52
CA GLU A 44 2.47 -6.52 -22.87
C GLU A 44 2.81 -7.54 -21.78
N ASP A 45 2.58 -7.18 -20.52
CA ASP A 45 2.90 -7.99 -19.35
C ASP A 45 1.67 -8.74 -18.82
N ARG A 46 0.61 -8.92 -19.62
CA ARG A 46 -0.62 -9.58 -19.17
C ARG A 46 -0.43 -11.08 -18.90
N LEU A 47 -0.96 -11.57 -17.77
CA LEU A 47 -1.00 -13.00 -17.39
C LEU A 47 0.37 -13.69 -17.40
N LEU A 48 1.42 -12.96 -17.00
CA LEU A 48 2.73 -13.54 -16.78
C LEU A 48 2.71 -14.45 -15.54
N PRO A 49 3.39 -15.61 -15.59
CA PRO A 49 3.52 -16.46 -14.42
C PRO A 49 4.45 -15.82 -13.35
N PRO A 50 4.38 -16.29 -12.09
CA PRO A 50 5.34 -15.92 -11.04
C PRO A 50 6.80 -16.05 -11.49
N GLY A 51 7.61 -15.05 -11.16
CA GLY A 51 9.01 -14.96 -11.55
C GLY A 51 9.81 -13.93 -10.75
N HIS A 52 11.04 -13.66 -11.19
CA HIS A 52 11.96 -12.75 -10.50
C HIS A 52 11.60 -11.27 -10.69
N LEU A 53 10.91 -10.93 -11.78
CA LEU A 53 10.36 -9.59 -12.02
C LEU A 53 9.04 -9.40 -11.27
N HIS A 54 8.15 -10.40 -11.35
CA HIS A 54 6.84 -10.39 -10.70
C HIS A 54 6.70 -11.62 -9.82
N TYR A 55 6.98 -11.50 -8.52
CA TYR A 55 7.01 -12.66 -7.61
C TYR A 55 5.70 -13.44 -7.56
N PHE A 56 4.58 -12.80 -7.88
CA PHE A 56 3.25 -13.41 -7.92
C PHE A 56 2.65 -13.46 -9.33
N GLY A 57 3.42 -13.11 -10.36
CA GLY A 57 2.93 -12.94 -11.72
C GLY A 57 2.22 -11.59 -11.88
N THR A 58 1.47 -11.46 -12.96
CA THR A 58 0.71 -10.25 -13.28
C THR A 58 -0.76 -10.55 -13.53
N ASP A 59 -1.60 -9.52 -13.42
CA ASP A 59 -3.03 -9.63 -13.67
C ASP A 59 -3.44 -9.43 -15.15
N GLU A 60 -4.74 -9.34 -15.38
CA GLU A 60 -5.31 -9.14 -16.72
C GLU A 60 -4.98 -7.78 -17.36
N LEU A 61 -4.56 -6.80 -16.56
CA LEU A 61 -4.11 -5.50 -17.03
C LEU A 61 -2.58 -5.42 -17.09
N GLY A 62 -1.88 -6.52 -16.79
CA GLY A 62 -0.42 -6.58 -16.70
C GLY A 62 0.12 -5.77 -15.54
N ARG A 63 -0.66 -5.64 -14.46
CA ARG A 63 -0.20 -5.08 -13.19
C ARG A 63 0.44 -6.18 -12.35
N ASP A 64 1.54 -5.82 -11.71
CA ASP A 64 2.26 -6.61 -10.71
C ASP A 64 1.43 -6.87 -9.44
#